data_AF-A0A7U9E0F7-F1
#
_entry.id   AF-A0A7U9E0F7-F1
#
_cell.length_a   1.000
_cell.length_b   1.000
_cell.length_c   1.000
_cell.angle_alpha   90.00
_cell.angle_beta   90.00
_cell.angle_gamma   90.00
#
_symmetry.space_group_name_H-M   'P 1'
#
loop_
_entity.id
_entity.type
_entity.pdbx_description
1 polymer ?
#
loop_
_entity_poly.entity_id
_entity_poly.type
_entity_poly.pdbx_seq_one_letter_code
_entity_poly.pdbx_strand_id
1 'polypeptide(L)'
;MKFTPVRSRVRRAALALSAVAALAVGTTATAATTGAAAAPAPRKQGPTSVAYIEVNNNSMLNAGRYTLADGGGNVFDVAVIFAANINYDTGTKSAYLHFNENVQRVLDNAATQIRPLQQKGIKVVLSVLGNHQGAGFANFPSQQAASAFARQLSDAVAEYGLDGIDFDDEYAEYGNNGTAQPNDSSFVHLVTALRANMPDKIISLYNIGPAASRLSYGGVDVSTDFDYAWNPYYGTWQVPGIALPKSKLSPAAVEIGRTSQSTSAELARRTVDGGYGVYLTYNLDGSDRSADVSAFTRELYGSEAVRTP
;
A
#
# COMPACT_ATOMS: atom_id res chain seq x y z
N MET A 1 6.15 38.14 -50.65
CA MET A 1 5.46 37.96 -51.96
C MET A 1 4.65 36.66 -51.88
N LYS A 2 3.51 36.52 -52.58
CA LYS A 2 2.65 35.31 -52.55
C LYS A 2 3.04 34.31 -53.66
N PHE A 3 2.36 33.15 -53.67
CA PHE A 3 2.22 32.14 -54.74
C PHE A 3 3.08 30.85 -54.71
N THR A 4 2.54 29.82 -54.04
CA THR A 4 2.20 28.51 -54.68
C THR A 4 0.95 28.69 -55.59
N PRO A 5 0.55 27.79 -56.53
CA PRO A 5 0.64 26.30 -56.57
C PRO A 5 1.72 25.80 -57.59
N VAL A 6 1.71 24.64 -58.27
CA VAL A 6 0.69 23.60 -58.59
C VAL A 6 1.29 22.18 -58.66
N ARG A 7 0.43 21.16 -58.61
CA ARG A 7 0.71 19.72 -58.83
C ARG A 7 0.76 19.37 -60.32
N SER A 8 1.41 18.27 -60.68
CA SER A 8 0.78 17.25 -61.54
C SER A 8 1.39 15.85 -61.30
N ARG A 9 0.64 14.79 -61.64
CA ARG A 9 1.06 13.38 -61.61
C ARG A 9 0.98 12.81 -63.02
N VAL A 10 1.92 11.97 -63.43
CA VAL A 10 1.64 10.87 -64.39
C VAL A 10 2.42 9.62 -63.95
N ARG A 11 1.76 8.46 -63.95
CA ARG A 11 2.40 7.14 -63.80
C ARG A 11 2.70 6.57 -65.19
N ARG A 12 3.80 5.82 -65.34
CA ARG A 12 3.86 4.68 -66.26
C ARG A 12 4.55 3.50 -65.57
N ALA A 13 4.16 2.29 -65.94
CA ALA A 13 4.64 1.05 -65.34
C ALA A 13 4.72 -0.06 -66.40
N ALA A 14 5.81 -0.82 -66.34
CA ALA A 14 6.05 -2.16 -66.87
C ALA A 14 7.37 -2.61 -66.18
N LEU A 15 7.51 -3.78 -65.55
CA LEU A 15 7.55 -5.13 -66.14
C LEU A 15 8.47 -5.19 -67.39
N ALA A 16 9.45 -6.07 -67.48
CA ALA A 16 9.50 -7.44 -66.94
C ALA A 16 10.92 -7.94 -66.60
N LEU A 17 10.95 -9.21 -66.14
CA LEU A 17 11.96 -10.27 -66.20
C LEU A 17 13.29 -10.00 -66.96
N SER A 18 14.43 -10.63 -66.64
CA SER A 18 14.83 -11.45 -65.46
C SER A 18 16.28 -11.91 -65.62
N ALA A 19 17.09 -11.91 -64.54
CA ALA A 19 18.35 -12.66 -64.51
C ALA A 19 18.69 -13.05 -63.06
N VAL A 20 18.73 -14.35 -62.75
CA VAL A 20 19.22 -14.85 -61.46
C VAL A 20 20.70 -15.17 -61.61
N ALA A 21 21.56 -14.42 -60.93
CA ALA A 21 22.97 -14.71 -60.77
C ALA A 21 23.28 -14.84 -59.27
N ALA A 22 23.39 -16.07 -58.79
CA ALA A 22 23.66 -16.34 -57.38
C ALA A 22 25.16 -16.18 -57.09
N LEU A 23 25.54 -15.11 -56.38
CA LEU A 23 26.81 -15.03 -55.66
C LEU A 23 26.54 -15.19 -54.17
N ALA A 24 27.05 -16.27 -53.59
CA ALA A 24 27.06 -16.47 -52.14
C ALA A 24 28.13 -15.56 -51.50
N VAL A 25 27.69 -14.49 -50.84
CA VAL A 25 28.54 -13.69 -49.95
C VAL A 25 28.12 -13.97 -48.52
N GLY A 26 29.05 -14.48 -47.71
CA GLY A 26 28.76 -14.92 -46.35
C GLY A 26 28.41 -13.75 -45.43
N THR A 27 27.12 -13.59 -45.09
CA THR A 27 26.70 -12.65 -44.05
C THR A 27 27.01 -13.23 -42.68
N THR A 28 27.98 -12.64 -41.97
CA THR A 28 28.17 -12.89 -40.53
C THR A 28 26.93 -12.41 -39.80
N ALA A 29 26.04 -13.33 -39.44
CA ALA A 29 24.85 -13.01 -38.67
C ALA A 29 25.24 -12.56 -37.27
N THR A 30 25.25 -11.26 -37.03
CA THR A 30 25.26 -10.70 -35.68
C THR A 30 24.00 -11.19 -34.97
N ALA A 31 24.14 -12.20 -34.12
CA ALA A 31 23.05 -12.72 -33.33
C ALA A 31 22.56 -11.63 -32.38
N ALA A 32 21.51 -10.91 -32.80
CA ALA A 32 20.80 -9.99 -31.94
C ALA A 32 20.19 -10.81 -30.81
N THR A 33 20.82 -10.77 -29.64
CA THR A 33 20.26 -11.33 -28.42
C THR A 33 19.02 -10.54 -28.06
N THR A 34 17.88 -10.95 -28.61
CA THR A 34 16.56 -10.54 -28.15
C THR A 34 16.48 -10.94 -26.69
N GLY A 35 16.76 -9.98 -25.79
CA GLY A 35 16.62 -10.18 -24.36
C GLY A 35 15.15 -10.49 -24.11
N ALA A 36 14.85 -11.78 -23.93
CA ALA A 36 13.52 -12.21 -23.56
C ALA A 36 13.20 -11.53 -22.24
N ALA A 37 12.21 -10.64 -22.25
CA ALA A 37 11.66 -10.10 -21.01
C ALA A 37 11.29 -11.31 -20.14
N ALA A 38 11.85 -11.37 -18.93
CA ALA A 38 11.64 -12.50 -18.05
C ALA A 38 10.14 -12.75 -17.93
N ALA A 39 9.70 -13.99 -18.16
CA ALA A 39 8.29 -14.34 -18.06
C ALA A 39 7.78 -13.87 -16.69
N PRO A 40 6.62 -13.18 -16.61
CA PRO A 40 6.14 -12.62 -15.37
C PRO A 40 6.07 -13.74 -14.33
N ALA A 41 6.74 -13.54 -13.19
CA ALA A 41 6.83 -14.54 -12.14
C ALA A 41 5.43 -15.05 -11.77
N PRO A 42 5.26 -16.36 -11.50
CA PRO A 42 3.94 -16.93 -11.21
C PRO A 42 3.22 -16.11 -10.16
N ARG A 43 2.06 -15.55 -10.53
CA ARG A 43 1.33 -14.64 -9.65
C ARG A 43 0.85 -15.43 -8.43
N LYS A 44 1.49 -15.18 -7.29
CA LYS A 44 1.14 -15.68 -5.96
C LYS A 44 -0.37 -15.70 -5.78
N GLN A 45 -0.90 -16.85 -5.39
CA GLN A 45 -2.33 -17.05 -5.12
C GLN A 45 -2.54 -17.21 -3.62
N GLY A 46 -3.61 -16.63 -3.10
CA GLY A 46 -3.93 -16.60 -1.66
C GLY A 46 -4.21 -15.18 -1.16
N PRO A 47 -4.38 -14.99 0.16
CA PRO A 47 -4.67 -13.69 0.77
C PRO A 47 -3.52 -12.67 0.64
N THR A 48 -3.88 -11.39 0.55
CA THR A 48 -2.98 -10.24 0.59
C THR A 48 -2.34 -10.14 1.98
N SER A 49 -1.02 -10.20 2.06
CA SER A 49 -0.27 -10.08 3.31
C SER A 49 0.31 -8.69 3.50
N VAL A 50 0.10 -8.15 4.69
CA VAL A 50 0.46 -6.78 5.08
C VAL A 50 1.52 -6.85 6.18
N ALA A 51 2.59 -6.08 6.08
CA ALA A 51 3.60 -5.95 7.13
C ALA A 51 3.75 -4.49 7.58
N TYR A 52 3.35 -4.18 8.81
CA TYR A 52 3.68 -2.92 9.45
C TYR A 52 5.13 -2.92 9.94
N ILE A 53 5.84 -1.83 9.66
CA ILE A 53 7.24 -1.62 10.03
C ILE A 53 7.34 -0.39 10.95
N GLU A 54 7.75 -0.63 12.19
CA GLU A 54 8.13 0.40 13.17
C GLU A 54 9.41 1.12 12.71
N VAL A 55 9.27 2.18 11.89
CA VAL A 55 10.44 2.82 11.24
C VAL A 55 11.33 3.61 12.20
N ASN A 56 10.87 3.80 13.45
CA ASN A 56 11.71 4.26 14.55
C ASN A 56 12.87 3.29 14.85
N ASN A 57 12.66 1.99 14.62
CA ASN A 57 13.57 0.92 15.03
C ASN A 57 14.05 0.05 13.84
N ASN A 58 13.26 -0.04 12.77
CA ASN A 58 13.42 -1.02 11.68
C ASN A 58 13.44 -0.38 10.29
N SER A 59 14.09 -1.04 9.31
CA SER A 59 14.07 -0.59 7.90
C SER A 59 12.92 -1.24 7.14
N MET A 60 12.22 -0.42 6.33
CA MET A 60 11.20 -0.87 5.38
C MET A 60 11.66 -2.04 4.50
N LEU A 61 12.97 -2.08 4.16
CA LEU A 61 13.56 -3.11 3.31
C LEU A 61 13.39 -4.54 3.84
N ASN A 62 13.12 -4.72 5.14
CA ASN A 62 12.88 -6.03 5.73
C ASN A 62 11.66 -6.74 5.12
N ALA A 63 10.60 -6.02 4.76
CA ALA A 63 9.45 -6.59 4.03
C ALA A 63 9.85 -7.15 2.65
N GLY A 64 10.91 -6.60 2.05
CA GLY A 64 11.47 -7.05 0.78
C GLY A 64 12.46 -8.22 0.89
N ARG A 65 12.78 -8.73 2.10
CA ARG A 65 13.76 -9.82 2.28
C ARG A 65 13.16 -11.23 2.22
N TYR A 66 11.84 -11.38 2.27
CA TYR A 66 11.19 -12.69 2.37
C TYR A 66 10.49 -13.07 1.04
N THR A 67 10.82 -14.23 0.49
CA THR A 67 10.20 -14.82 -0.70
C THR A 67 9.71 -16.24 -0.42
N LEU A 68 8.62 -16.66 -1.06
CA LEU A 68 8.14 -18.04 -1.00
C LEU A 68 9.16 -18.99 -1.62
N ALA A 69 9.42 -20.12 -0.98
CA ALA A 69 10.34 -21.14 -1.49
C ALA A 69 9.88 -21.66 -2.85
N ASP A 70 8.57 -21.85 -3.02
CA ASP A 70 7.94 -22.30 -4.26
C ASP A 70 7.56 -21.10 -5.12
N GLY A 71 8.18 -20.99 -6.30
CA GLY A 71 7.90 -19.95 -7.28
C GLY A 71 8.53 -18.57 -7.01
N GLY A 72 9.13 -18.32 -5.84
CA GLY A 72 9.96 -17.14 -5.57
C GLY A 72 9.21 -15.80 -5.45
N GLY A 73 7.87 -15.82 -5.36
CA GLY A 73 7.06 -14.62 -5.15
C GLY A 73 7.34 -13.95 -3.80
N ASN A 74 7.10 -12.65 -3.67
CA ASN A 74 7.25 -11.95 -2.39
C ASN A 74 6.37 -12.59 -1.32
N VAL A 75 6.89 -12.72 -0.10
CA VAL A 75 6.02 -13.09 1.03
C VAL A 75 5.04 -11.97 1.31
N PHE A 76 5.48 -10.72 1.39
CA PHE A 76 4.60 -9.57 1.70
C PHE A 76 4.14 -8.85 0.44
N ASP A 77 2.89 -8.42 0.41
CA ASP A 77 2.26 -7.72 -0.73
C ASP A 77 2.08 -6.22 -0.46
N VAL A 78 1.90 -5.84 0.81
CA VAL A 78 1.85 -4.47 1.30
C VAL A 78 2.83 -4.31 2.48
N ALA A 79 3.59 -3.22 2.49
CA ALA A 79 4.39 -2.76 3.62
C ALA A 79 3.88 -1.41 4.09
N VAL A 80 3.73 -1.24 5.41
CA VAL A 80 3.18 -0.02 6.02
C VAL A 80 4.28 0.70 6.79
N ILE A 81 4.53 1.96 6.44
CA ILE A 81 5.40 2.87 7.20
C ILE A 81 4.63 3.26 8.47
N PHE A 82 5.07 2.80 9.64
CA PHE A 82 4.42 3.10 10.92
C PHE A 82 5.31 4.02 11.78
N ALA A 83 4.89 5.24 12.12
CA ALA A 83 3.71 5.97 11.63
C ALA A 83 3.97 7.49 11.57
N ALA A 84 3.33 8.17 10.62
CA ALA A 84 3.12 9.60 10.66
C ALA A 84 2.07 9.97 11.72
N ASN A 85 1.92 11.25 12.02
CA ASN A 85 1.02 11.74 13.07
C ASN A 85 0.02 12.78 12.55
N ILE A 86 -1.18 12.78 13.13
CA ILE A 86 -2.03 13.97 13.19
C ILE A 86 -1.66 14.79 14.45
N ASN A 87 -1.03 15.94 14.23
CA ASN A 87 -0.69 16.91 15.27
C ASN A 87 -1.72 18.06 15.31
N TYR A 88 -1.64 18.91 16.34
CA TYR A 88 -2.53 20.08 16.52
C TYR A 88 -1.74 21.35 16.87
N ASP A 89 -1.93 22.40 16.08
CA ASP A 89 -1.43 23.74 16.41
C ASP A 89 -2.49 24.47 17.26
N THR A 90 -2.11 24.85 18.47
CA THR A 90 -3.02 25.45 19.47
C THR A 90 -3.26 26.94 19.28
N GLY A 91 -2.41 27.64 18.51
CA GLY A 91 -2.55 29.06 18.20
C GLY A 91 -3.50 29.31 17.02
N THR A 92 -3.36 28.52 15.96
CA THR A 92 -4.25 28.51 14.78
C THR A 92 -5.50 27.66 14.97
N LYS A 93 -5.48 26.71 15.93
CA LYS A 93 -6.52 25.70 16.18
C LYS A 93 -6.79 24.79 14.97
N SER A 94 -5.70 24.37 14.32
CA SER A 94 -5.75 23.50 13.13
C SER A 94 -4.91 22.23 13.33
N ALA A 95 -5.41 21.12 12.79
CA ALA A 95 -4.66 19.88 12.73
C ALA A 95 -3.75 19.85 11.49
N TYR A 96 -2.55 19.30 11.63
CA TYR A 96 -1.55 19.23 10.56
C TYR A 96 -0.84 17.87 10.55
N LEU A 97 -0.41 17.45 9.36
CA LEU A 97 0.32 16.20 9.16
C LEU A 97 1.77 16.38 9.64
N HIS A 98 2.23 15.47 10.48
CA HIS A 98 3.56 15.51 11.09
C HIS A 98 4.32 14.22 10.83
N PHE A 99 5.60 14.36 10.49
CA PHE A 99 6.55 13.25 10.38
C PHE A 99 7.62 13.42 11.45
N ASN A 100 7.83 12.40 12.27
CA ASN A 100 9.00 12.36 13.14
C ASN A 100 10.28 12.15 12.29
N GLU A 101 11.46 12.37 12.88
CA GLU A 101 12.75 12.29 12.18
C GLU A 101 13.04 10.93 11.51
N ASN A 102 12.42 9.84 11.98
CA ASN A 102 12.59 8.49 11.44
C ASN A 102 11.70 8.28 10.22
N VAL A 103 10.44 8.73 10.29
CA VAL A 103 9.50 8.74 9.16
C VAL A 103 10.00 9.66 8.06
N GLN A 104 10.37 10.90 8.38
CA GLN A 104 10.94 11.84 7.41
C GLN A 104 12.19 11.24 6.74
N ARG A 105 13.10 10.64 7.51
CA ARG A 105 14.30 9.98 6.96
C ARG A 105 13.98 8.83 6.01
N VAL A 106 12.91 8.07 6.23
CA VAL A 106 12.44 7.02 5.29
C VAL A 106 11.83 7.63 4.02
N LEU A 107 11.06 8.72 4.16
CA LEU A 107 10.42 9.44 3.06
C LEU A 107 11.45 10.16 2.17
N ASP A 108 12.38 10.91 2.75
CA ASP A 108 13.52 11.55 2.06
C ASP A 108 14.36 10.51 1.28
N ASN A 109 14.54 9.33 1.88
CA ASN A 109 15.27 8.22 1.29
C ASN A 109 14.35 7.25 0.52
N ALA A 110 13.20 7.70 0.00
CA ALA A 110 12.28 6.87 -0.77
C ALA A 110 12.99 6.08 -1.88
N ALA A 111 13.99 6.68 -2.54
CA ALA A 111 14.79 6.02 -3.57
C ALA A 111 15.52 4.74 -3.11
N THR A 112 15.85 4.62 -1.82
CA THR A 112 16.58 3.46 -1.25
C THR A 112 15.77 2.67 -0.23
N GLN A 113 14.74 3.22 0.40
CA GLN A 113 13.89 2.53 1.39
C GLN A 113 12.54 2.07 0.83
N ILE A 114 11.99 2.75 -0.17
CA ILE A 114 10.61 2.56 -0.67
C ILE A 114 10.61 1.99 -2.09
N ARG A 115 11.33 2.62 -3.03
CA ARG A 115 11.38 2.19 -4.45
C ARG A 115 11.84 0.74 -4.64
N PRO A 116 12.80 0.18 -3.86
CA PRO A 116 13.16 -1.25 -4.01
C PRO A 116 12.02 -2.21 -3.67
N LEU A 117 11.10 -1.83 -2.76
CA LEU A 117 9.90 -2.61 -2.45
C LEU A 117 8.88 -2.52 -3.61
N GLN A 118 8.60 -1.30 -4.06
CA GLN A 118 7.69 -1.04 -5.18
C GLN A 118 8.17 -1.69 -6.49
N GLN A 119 9.48 -1.76 -6.73
CA GLN A 119 10.09 -2.46 -7.87
C GLN A 119 9.94 -3.99 -7.79
N LYS A 120 9.87 -4.56 -6.58
CA LYS A 120 9.46 -5.96 -6.37
C LYS A 120 7.94 -6.16 -6.51
N GLY A 121 7.16 -5.09 -6.63
CA GLY A 121 5.69 -5.11 -6.66
C GLY A 121 5.03 -5.02 -5.29
N ILE A 122 5.80 -4.85 -4.21
CA ILE A 122 5.28 -4.66 -2.84
C ILE A 122 4.78 -3.22 -2.71
N LYS A 123 3.52 -3.05 -2.33
CA LYS A 123 2.89 -1.75 -2.14
C LYS A 123 3.39 -1.08 -0.87
N VAL A 124 3.65 0.23 -0.90
CA VAL A 124 4.09 0.98 0.27
C VAL A 124 3.10 2.09 0.61
N VAL A 125 2.46 1.96 1.77
CA VAL A 125 1.50 2.94 2.30
C VAL A 125 2.03 3.56 3.60
N LEU A 126 1.56 4.75 3.93
CA LEU A 126 1.93 5.47 5.16
C LEU A 126 0.77 5.42 6.15
N SER A 127 0.99 4.84 7.33
CA SER A 127 0.02 4.90 8.43
C SER A 127 0.11 6.24 9.15
N VAL A 128 -1.04 6.74 9.58
CA VAL A 128 -1.19 7.99 10.31
C VAL A 128 -1.92 7.71 11.62
N LEU A 129 -1.27 8.07 12.72
CA LEU A 129 -1.66 7.81 14.10
C LEU A 129 -2.00 9.11 14.83
N GLY A 130 -2.78 9.04 15.91
CA GLY A 130 -2.86 10.13 16.88
C GLY A 130 -1.50 10.44 17.54
N ASN A 131 -1.40 11.57 18.24
CA ASN A 131 -0.15 12.00 18.89
C ASN A 131 -0.39 12.86 20.14
N HIS A 132 -1.33 12.42 20.98
CA HIS A 132 -1.67 12.96 22.32
C HIS A 132 -2.10 14.46 22.35
N GLN A 133 -2.29 15.08 21.18
CA GLN A 133 -2.49 16.53 21.04
C GLN A 133 -3.96 16.94 20.93
N GLY A 134 -4.90 15.99 20.98
CA GLY A 134 -6.34 16.21 20.96
C GLY A 134 -6.98 16.21 19.57
N ALA A 135 -6.22 16.46 18.51
CA ALA A 135 -6.69 16.26 17.14
C ALA A 135 -6.65 14.77 16.77
N GLY A 136 -7.71 14.30 16.11
CA GLY A 136 -7.82 12.95 15.58
C GLY A 136 -8.83 12.89 14.44
N PHE A 137 -8.89 11.76 13.72
CA PHE A 137 -9.65 11.68 12.46
C PHE A 137 -11.16 11.82 12.66
N ALA A 138 -11.65 11.67 13.89
CA ALA A 138 -13.06 11.81 14.26
C ALA A 138 -13.44 13.18 14.87
N ASN A 139 -12.56 14.19 15.01
CA ASN A 139 -12.96 15.49 15.60
C ASN A 139 -12.67 16.77 14.78
N PHE A 140 -12.46 16.67 13.46
CA PHE A 140 -12.41 17.85 12.60
C PHE A 140 -13.69 18.70 12.76
N PRO A 141 -13.56 20.04 12.93
CA PRO A 141 -14.70 20.92 13.22
C PRO A 141 -15.57 21.24 11.99
N SER A 142 -15.11 20.91 10.77
CA SER A 142 -15.85 21.15 9.52
C SER A 142 -15.33 20.27 8.38
N GLN A 143 -16.15 20.12 7.34
CA GLN A 143 -15.76 19.49 6.07
C GLN A 143 -14.53 20.17 5.44
N GLN A 144 -14.38 21.49 5.58
CA GLN A 144 -13.22 22.23 5.09
C GLN A 144 -11.94 21.86 5.85
N ALA A 145 -12.01 21.71 7.18
CA ALA A 145 -10.87 21.32 8.01
C ALA A 145 -10.42 19.88 7.70
N ALA A 146 -11.38 18.95 7.60
CA ALA A 146 -11.10 17.57 7.18
C ALA A 146 -10.50 17.51 5.77
N SER A 147 -11.01 18.30 4.82
CA SER A 147 -10.49 18.39 3.45
C SER A 147 -9.07 19.00 3.38
N ALA A 148 -8.74 19.94 4.27
CA ALA A 148 -7.41 20.52 4.37
C ALA A 148 -6.36 19.51 4.88
N PHE A 149 -6.75 18.58 5.76
CA PHE A 149 -5.89 17.46 6.16
C PHE A 149 -5.83 16.37 5.08
N ALA A 150 -6.96 16.05 4.43
CA ALA A 150 -6.99 15.15 3.27
C ALA A 150 -6.06 15.61 2.13
N ARG A 151 -5.89 16.92 1.93
CA ARG A 151 -4.90 17.48 1.01
C ARG A 151 -3.46 17.17 1.44
N GLN A 152 -3.10 17.45 2.70
CA GLN A 152 -1.76 17.15 3.21
C GLN A 152 -1.39 15.65 3.05
N LEU A 153 -2.36 14.76 3.29
CA LEU A 153 -2.21 13.32 3.06
C LEU A 153 -1.96 12.97 1.58
N SER A 154 -2.78 13.48 0.66
CA SER A 154 -2.63 13.21 -0.78
C SER A 154 -1.36 13.84 -1.37
N ASP A 155 -0.97 15.02 -0.87
CA ASP A 155 0.21 15.74 -1.33
C ASP A 155 1.48 14.97 -0.92
N ALA A 156 1.55 14.43 0.30
CA ALA A 156 2.63 13.53 0.74
C ALA A 156 2.68 12.21 -0.06
N VAL A 157 1.52 11.61 -0.38
CA VAL A 157 1.46 10.42 -1.25
C VAL A 157 2.00 10.72 -2.65
N ALA A 158 1.74 11.91 -3.19
CA ALA A 158 2.27 12.34 -4.48
C ALA A 158 3.78 12.65 -4.43
N GLU A 159 4.23 13.41 -3.43
CA GLU A 159 5.63 13.83 -3.24
C GLU A 159 6.58 12.65 -3.08
N TYR A 160 6.31 11.77 -2.11
CA TYR A 160 7.16 10.60 -1.85
C TYR A 160 6.81 9.39 -2.73
N GLY A 161 5.82 9.52 -3.62
CA GLY A 161 5.42 8.49 -4.58
C GLY A 161 4.95 7.20 -3.91
N LEU A 162 4.07 7.33 -2.91
CA LEU A 162 3.50 6.22 -2.15
C LEU A 162 2.35 5.55 -2.91
N ASP A 163 1.96 4.37 -2.46
CA ASP A 163 0.79 3.64 -2.98
C ASP A 163 -0.51 3.99 -2.24
N GLY A 164 -0.45 4.68 -1.09
CA GLY A 164 -1.65 5.07 -0.33
C GLY A 164 -1.41 5.48 1.13
N ILE A 165 -2.52 5.60 1.86
CA ILE A 165 -2.60 5.97 3.29
C ILE A 165 -3.28 4.86 4.08
N ASP A 166 -2.85 4.68 5.32
CA ASP A 166 -3.52 3.90 6.35
C ASP A 166 -3.95 4.79 7.52
N PHE A 167 -5.11 4.51 8.12
CA PHE A 167 -5.64 5.24 9.27
C PHE A 167 -5.66 4.38 10.53
N ASP A 168 -5.06 4.90 11.60
CA ASP A 168 -5.05 4.29 12.93
C ASP A 168 -5.48 5.33 14.00
N ASP A 169 -6.72 5.23 14.48
CA ASP A 169 -7.33 6.22 15.40
C ASP A 169 -7.06 5.93 16.89
N GLU A 170 -5.89 5.37 17.20
CA GLU A 170 -5.34 5.34 18.57
C GLU A 170 -4.61 6.66 18.92
N TYR A 171 -4.40 6.89 20.22
CA TYR A 171 -3.58 7.98 20.80
C TYR A 171 -3.92 9.44 20.42
N ALA A 172 -5.06 9.73 19.79
CA ALA A 172 -5.48 11.10 19.50
C ALA A 172 -5.70 11.96 20.78
N GLU A 173 -6.12 11.34 21.88
CA GLU A 173 -6.48 11.98 23.16
C GLU A 173 -7.49 13.14 23.02
N TYR A 174 -8.54 12.89 22.25
CA TYR A 174 -9.70 13.76 22.04
C TYR A 174 -10.11 14.56 23.30
N GLY A 175 -10.06 15.89 23.20
CA GLY A 175 -10.31 16.82 24.31
C GLY A 175 -9.04 17.54 24.80
N ASN A 176 -7.85 16.95 24.62
CA ASN A 176 -6.58 17.64 24.91
C ASN A 176 -6.48 18.96 24.14
N ASN A 177 -5.75 19.92 24.70
CA ASN A 177 -5.58 21.27 24.14
C ASN A 177 -6.89 22.04 23.85
N GLY A 178 -8.01 21.66 24.48
CA GLY A 178 -9.32 22.28 24.24
C GLY A 178 -9.95 21.91 22.89
N THR A 179 -9.56 20.77 22.32
CA THR A 179 -10.17 20.19 21.12
C THR A 179 -11.58 19.63 21.40
N ALA A 180 -12.35 19.38 20.34
CA ALA A 180 -13.67 18.75 20.47
C ALA A 180 -13.56 17.24 20.75
N GLN A 181 -14.61 16.67 21.33
CA GLN A 181 -14.81 15.21 21.33
C GLN A 181 -15.18 14.72 19.92
N PRO A 182 -15.09 13.40 19.64
CA PRO A 182 -15.45 12.82 18.35
C PRO A 182 -16.87 13.20 17.90
N ASN A 183 -17.00 13.58 16.63
CA ASN A 183 -18.25 13.94 15.97
C ASN A 183 -18.46 13.06 14.72
N ASP A 184 -19.72 12.91 14.33
CA ASP A 184 -20.11 11.87 13.37
C ASP A 184 -19.76 12.20 11.91
N SER A 185 -19.45 13.45 11.58
CA SER A 185 -19.17 13.89 10.20
C SER A 185 -17.68 13.94 9.86
N SER A 186 -16.82 14.15 10.85
CA SER A 186 -15.38 14.36 10.69
C SER A 186 -14.70 13.33 9.78
N PHE A 187 -14.85 12.04 10.10
CA PHE A 187 -14.14 10.99 9.38
C PHE A 187 -14.72 10.74 7.99
N VAL A 188 -16.05 10.80 7.85
CA VAL A 188 -16.76 10.75 6.57
C VAL A 188 -16.27 11.86 5.64
N HIS A 189 -16.16 13.10 6.13
CA HIS A 189 -15.62 14.23 5.36
C HIS A 189 -14.15 14.04 4.98
N LEU A 190 -13.32 13.50 5.88
CA LEU A 190 -11.90 13.23 5.64
C LEU A 190 -11.72 12.20 4.52
N VAL A 191 -12.36 11.03 4.65
CA VAL A 191 -12.23 9.93 3.69
C VAL A 191 -12.83 10.31 2.33
N THR A 192 -14.00 10.96 2.29
CA THR A 192 -14.60 11.46 1.04
C THR A 192 -13.63 12.39 0.30
N ALA A 193 -12.99 13.33 1.01
CA ALA A 193 -12.03 14.25 0.41
C ALA A 193 -10.74 13.55 -0.03
N LEU A 194 -10.24 12.59 0.75
CA LEU A 194 -9.02 11.86 0.43
C LEU A 194 -9.21 10.95 -0.80
N ARG A 195 -10.31 10.18 -0.86
CA ARG A 195 -10.64 9.34 -2.01
C ARG A 195 -10.86 10.16 -3.28
N ALA A 196 -11.40 11.38 -3.17
CA ALA A 196 -11.51 12.32 -4.29
C ALA A 196 -10.15 12.88 -4.74
N ASN A 197 -9.21 13.13 -3.82
CA ASN A 197 -7.86 13.62 -4.15
C ASN A 197 -6.97 12.54 -4.79
N MET A 198 -7.08 11.27 -4.36
CA MET A 198 -6.22 10.17 -4.80
C MET A 198 -6.99 8.88 -5.14
N PRO A 199 -7.86 8.91 -6.18
CA PRO A 199 -8.80 7.83 -6.47
C PRO A 199 -8.14 6.49 -6.85
N ASP A 200 -6.90 6.50 -7.35
CA ASP A 200 -6.11 5.33 -7.75
C ASP A 200 -5.28 4.69 -6.63
N LYS A 201 -5.29 5.29 -5.42
CA LYS A 201 -4.44 4.91 -4.29
C LYS A 201 -5.17 4.07 -3.26
N ILE A 202 -4.41 3.31 -2.47
CA ILE A 202 -4.91 2.54 -1.33
C ILE A 202 -5.36 3.52 -0.23
N ILE A 203 -6.53 3.26 0.35
CA ILE A 203 -6.91 3.79 1.66
C ILE A 203 -7.26 2.59 2.55
N SER A 204 -6.57 2.41 3.67
CA SER A 204 -6.86 1.33 4.63
C SER A 204 -7.25 1.85 6.01
N LEU A 205 -7.87 0.95 6.79
CA LEU A 205 -8.36 1.22 8.14
C LEU A 205 -7.90 0.14 9.12
N TYR A 206 -7.08 0.53 10.09
CA TYR A 206 -6.89 -0.21 11.32
C TYR A 206 -8.18 -0.07 12.14
N ASN A 207 -8.93 -1.17 12.34
CA ASN A 207 -10.33 -1.13 12.79
C ASN A 207 -10.45 -0.89 14.32
N ILE A 208 -10.08 0.31 14.75
CA ILE A 208 -10.10 0.77 16.14
C ILE A 208 -10.46 2.27 16.24
N GLY A 209 -10.63 2.75 17.47
CA GLY A 209 -10.85 4.16 17.77
C GLY A 209 -12.22 4.71 17.38
N PRO A 210 -12.54 5.95 17.79
CA PRO A 210 -13.77 6.64 17.43
C PRO A 210 -14.09 6.70 15.92
N ALA A 211 -13.08 6.80 15.05
CA ALA A 211 -13.22 6.93 13.60
C ALA A 211 -13.77 5.66 12.93
N ALA A 212 -13.29 4.47 13.31
CA ALA A 212 -13.74 3.20 12.71
C ALA A 212 -15.24 2.90 12.96
N SER A 213 -15.86 3.60 13.92
CA SER A 213 -17.31 3.53 14.20
C SER A 213 -18.15 4.61 13.49
N ARG A 214 -17.52 5.53 12.74
CA ARG A 214 -18.13 6.73 12.15
C ARG A 214 -17.94 6.79 10.64
N LEU A 215 -18.43 5.74 9.98
CA LEU A 215 -18.28 5.54 8.54
C LEU A 215 -19.45 6.09 7.70
N SER A 216 -20.54 6.54 8.33
CA SER A 216 -21.68 7.13 7.63
C SER A 216 -22.21 8.41 8.29
N TYR A 217 -22.48 9.42 7.47
CA TYR A 217 -23.02 10.73 7.86
C TYR A 217 -23.75 11.37 6.68
N GLY A 218 -24.87 12.06 6.95
CA GLY A 218 -25.59 12.85 5.94
C GLY A 218 -26.13 12.07 4.73
N GLY A 219 -26.25 10.74 4.84
CA GLY A 219 -26.65 9.86 3.74
C GLY A 219 -25.49 9.35 2.86
N VAL A 220 -24.24 9.69 3.20
CA VAL A 220 -23.02 9.10 2.63
C VAL A 220 -22.53 7.99 3.56
N ASP A 221 -22.01 6.90 3.00
CA ASP A 221 -21.26 5.85 3.71
C ASP A 221 -19.93 5.66 2.98
N VAL A 222 -18.81 5.88 3.68
CA VAL A 222 -17.45 5.79 3.11
C VAL A 222 -16.86 4.38 3.20
N SER A 223 -17.61 3.37 3.66
CA SER A 223 -17.13 1.99 3.77
C SER A 223 -16.55 1.44 2.46
N THR A 224 -17.12 1.82 1.31
CA THR A 224 -16.64 1.40 -0.02
C THR A 224 -15.46 2.21 -0.54
N ASP A 225 -15.15 3.36 0.06
CA ASP A 225 -13.98 4.17 -0.27
C ASP A 225 -12.68 3.60 0.31
N PHE A 226 -12.77 2.56 1.16
CA PHE A 226 -11.62 1.81 1.66
C PHE A 226 -11.24 0.63 0.75
N ASP A 227 -9.94 0.37 0.67
CA ASP A 227 -9.37 -0.79 -0.01
C ASP A 227 -9.13 -1.97 0.90
N TYR A 228 -8.78 -1.70 2.16
CA TYR A 228 -8.59 -2.75 3.17
C TYR A 228 -9.07 -2.30 4.54
N ALA A 229 -9.51 -3.23 5.36
CA ALA A 229 -9.64 -3.02 6.81
C ALA A 229 -9.24 -4.27 7.59
N TRP A 230 -8.69 -4.08 8.78
CA TRP A 230 -8.07 -5.17 9.52
C TRP A 230 -8.20 -5.06 11.04
N ASN A 231 -8.17 -6.23 11.68
CA ASN A 231 -8.24 -6.41 13.13
C ASN A 231 -7.05 -5.69 13.83
N PRO A 232 -7.28 -4.83 14.84
CA PRO A 232 -6.22 -4.16 15.59
C PRO A 232 -5.58 -5.02 16.70
N TYR A 233 -6.14 -6.20 17.00
CA TYR A 233 -5.76 -6.96 18.19
C TYR A 233 -4.84 -8.14 17.84
N TYR A 234 -3.52 -7.94 17.94
CA TYR A 234 -2.51 -8.95 17.60
C TYR A 234 -2.64 -10.25 18.41
N GLY A 235 -2.49 -11.38 17.71
CA GLY A 235 -2.70 -12.73 18.25
C GLY A 235 -4.16 -13.17 18.31
N THR A 236 -5.10 -12.44 17.68
CA THR A 236 -6.54 -12.72 17.78
C THR A 236 -7.25 -12.83 16.42
N TRP A 237 -8.52 -13.25 16.48
CA TRP A 237 -9.45 -13.24 15.34
C TRP A 237 -10.65 -12.34 15.66
N GLN A 238 -10.80 -11.21 14.96
CA GLN A 238 -11.96 -10.32 15.04
C GLN A 238 -12.27 -9.75 13.67
N VAL A 239 -13.45 -10.06 13.12
CA VAL A 239 -13.86 -9.56 11.80
C VAL A 239 -14.13 -8.05 11.90
N PRO A 240 -13.48 -7.20 11.05
CA PRO A 240 -13.76 -5.76 11.02
C PRO A 240 -15.23 -5.45 10.73
N GLY A 241 -15.78 -4.44 11.42
CA GLY A 241 -17.22 -4.11 11.42
C GLY A 241 -17.69 -3.23 10.26
N ILE A 242 -16.94 -3.20 9.16
CA ILE A 242 -17.12 -2.31 8.00
C ILE A 242 -17.79 -3.04 6.83
N ALA A 243 -18.55 -2.32 6.00
CA ALA A 243 -19.29 -2.88 4.86
C ALA A 243 -18.40 -3.19 3.63
N LEU A 244 -17.30 -3.93 3.84
CA LEU A 244 -16.39 -4.41 2.80
C LEU A 244 -16.58 -5.90 2.51
N PRO A 245 -16.33 -6.37 1.27
CA PRO A 245 -16.30 -7.79 0.97
C PRO A 245 -15.13 -8.47 1.69
N LYS A 246 -15.27 -9.76 2.05
CA LYS A 246 -14.21 -10.53 2.74
C LYS A 246 -12.85 -10.48 2.06
N SER A 247 -12.81 -10.32 0.73
CA SER A 247 -11.58 -10.16 -0.05
C SER A 247 -10.75 -8.92 0.29
N LYS A 248 -11.36 -7.91 0.95
CA LYS A 248 -10.73 -6.68 1.45
C LYS A 248 -10.51 -6.68 2.98
N LEU A 249 -10.82 -7.77 3.69
CA LEU A 249 -10.79 -7.82 5.17
C LEU A 249 -9.74 -8.79 5.73
N SER A 250 -9.05 -8.37 6.81
CA SER A 250 -8.24 -9.25 7.65
C SER A 250 -8.83 -9.38 9.06
N PRO A 251 -9.53 -10.49 9.38
CA PRO A 251 -9.93 -10.78 10.75
C PRO A 251 -8.76 -11.25 11.63
N ALA A 252 -7.73 -11.83 11.02
CA ALA A 252 -6.47 -12.18 11.67
C ALA A 252 -5.58 -10.94 11.83
N ALA A 253 -4.82 -10.88 12.93
CA ALA A 253 -3.73 -9.95 13.13
C ALA A 253 -2.65 -10.61 13.98
N VAL A 254 -1.37 -10.45 13.64
CA VAL A 254 -0.24 -11.04 14.39
C VAL A 254 0.95 -10.08 14.53
N GLU A 255 1.64 -10.13 15.66
CA GLU A 255 2.92 -9.43 15.85
C GLU A 255 4.06 -10.43 15.63
N ILE A 256 4.90 -10.18 14.62
CA ILE A 256 5.99 -11.07 14.24
C ILE A 256 7.03 -11.12 15.37
N GLY A 257 7.43 -12.32 15.75
CA GLY A 257 8.34 -12.53 16.88
C GLY A 257 7.73 -12.46 18.27
N ARG A 258 6.41 -12.22 18.39
CA ARG A 258 5.70 -12.17 19.68
C ARG A 258 4.43 -13.03 19.70
N THR A 259 3.63 -13.01 18.65
CA THR A 259 2.54 -13.99 18.46
C THR A 259 3.16 -15.37 18.19
N SER A 260 2.68 -16.42 18.86
CA SER A 260 3.24 -17.76 18.71
C SER A 260 3.07 -18.29 17.29
N GLN A 261 4.06 -19.04 16.78
CA GLN A 261 4.01 -19.63 15.44
C GLN A 261 2.78 -20.52 15.23
N SER A 262 2.32 -21.25 16.25
CA SER A 262 1.08 -22.03 16.20
C SER A 262 -0.16 -21.15 16.07
N THR A 263 -0.23 -20.03 16.80
CA THR A 263 -1.33 -19.05 16.68
C THR A 263 -1.31 -18.37 15.31
N SER A 264 -0.14 -18.00 14.80
CA SER A 264 0.00 -17.40 13.47
C SER A 264 -0.47 -18.35 12.36
N ALA A 265 -0.09 -19.63 12.43
CA ALA A 265 -0.56 -20.67 11.52
C ALA A 265 -2.08 -20.91 11.62
N GLU A 266 -2.63 -21.01 12.85
CA GLU A 266 -4.07 -21.18 13.07
C GLU A 266 -4.88 -20.03 12.46
N LEU A 267 -4.46 -18.78 12.73
CA LEU A 267 -5.11 -17.59 12.19
C LEU A 267 -4.98 -17.50 10.66
N ALA A 268 -3.85 -17.92 10.10
CA ALA A 268 -3.62 -17.93 8.66
C ALA A 268 -4.51 -18.95 7.95
N ARG A 269 -4.59 -20.18 8.47
CA ARG A 269 -5.51 -21.21 7.99
C ARG A 269 -6.96 -20.73 8.08
N ARG A 270 -7.34 -20.11 9.19
CA ARG A 270 -8.69 -19.55 9.40
C ARG A 270 -9.02 -18.40 8.45
N THR A 271 -8.04 -17.61 8.01
CA THR A 271 -8.22 -16.62 6.93
C THR A 271 -8.59 -17.30 5.61
N VAL A 272 -7.89 -18.38 5.23
CA VAL A 272 -8.18 -19.16 4.01
C VAL A 272 -9.53 -19.88 4.11
N ASP A 273 -9.76 -20.67 5.15
CA ASP A 273 -11.02 -21.40 5.40
C ASP A 273 -12.23 -20.46 5.48
N GLY A 274 -12.02 -19.28 6.06
CA GLY A 274 -13.04 -18.24 6.17
C GLY A 274 -13.33 -17.49 4.87
N GLY A 275 -12.52 -17.67 3.82
CA GLY A 275 -12.63 -16.94 2.55
C GLY A 275 -12.27 -15.46 2.65
N TYR A 276 -11.32 -15.11 3.52
CA TYR A 276 -10.83 -13.73 3.72
C TYR A 276 -9.59 -13.46 2.86
N GLY A 277 -9.53 -12.28 2.26
CA GLY A 277 -8.52 -11.92 1.25
C GLY A 277 -7.34 -11.12 1.78
N VAL A 278 -7.22 -10.93 3.09
CA VAL A 278 -6.12 -10.20 3.73
C VAL A 278 -5.64 -10.92 5.00
N TYR A 279 -4.34 -10.81 5.30
CA TYR A 279 -3.70 -11.26 6.54
C TYR A 279 -2.73 -10.18 7.05
N LEU A 280 -3.03 -9.60 8.20
CA LEU A 280 -2.24 -8.52 8.81
C LEU A 280 -1.10 -9.07 9.68
N THR A 281 0.11 -8.57 9.46
CA THR A 281 1.26 -8.71 10.37
C THR A 281 1.86 -7.36 10.76
N TYR A 282 2.48 -7.32 11.93
CA TYR A 282 3.07 -6.12 12.53
C TYR A 282 4.46 -6.42 13.10
N ASN A 283 5.27 -5.36 13.22
CA ASN A 283 6.61 -5.34 13.83
C ASN A 283 7.63 -6.29 13.17
N LEU A 284 7.68 -6.34 11.83
CA LEU A 284 8.71 -7.09 11.12
C LEU A 284 10.08 -6.42 11.27
N ASP A 285 10.92 -7.01 12.11
CA ASP A 285 12.25 -6.49 12.44
C ASP A 285 13.36 -6.90 11.46
N GLY A 286 14.60 -6.48 11.75
CA GLY A 286 15.78 -6.83 10.97
C GLY A 286 16.32 -8.26 11.20
N SER A 287 15.77 -9.00 12.16
CA SER A 287 16.26 -10.31 12.58
C SER A 287 16.04 -11.39 11.51
N ASP A 288 16.44 -12.63 11.80
CA ASP A 288 15.92 -13.78 11.05
C ASP A 288 14.54 -14.16 11.60
N ARG A 289 13.51 -13.86 10.81
CA ARG A 289 12.12 -14.22 11.09
C ARG A 289 11.61 -15.34 10.19
N SER A 290 12.50 -16.08 9.51
CA SER A 290 12.11 -17.10 8.53
C SER A 290 11.10 -18.10 9.10
N ALA A 291 11.25 -18.54 10.35
CA ALA A 291 10.30 -19.45 11.01
C ALA A 291 8.95 -18.77 11.36
N ASP A 292 8.97 -17.54 11.88
CA ASP A 292 7.78 -16.76 12.23
C ASP A 292 6.94 -16.43 10.98
N VAL A 293 7.62 -16.14 9.87
CA VAL A 293 7.04 -15.85 8.56
C VAL A 293 6.52 -17.13 7.91
N SER A 294 7.33 -18.19 7.88
CA SER A 294 6.95 -19.51 7.36
C SER A 294 5.69 -20.10 8.02
N ALA A 295 5.48 -19.80 9.31
CA ALA A 295 4.32 -20.25 10.05
C ALA A 295 2.98 -19.83 9.41
N PHE A 296 2.89 -18.64 8.80
CA PHE A 296 1.71 -18.22 8.06
C PHE A 296 1.78 -18.53 6.56
N THR A 297 2.95 -18.46 5.91
CA THR A 297 3.02 -18.67 4.45
C THR A 297 2.65 -20.08 4.02
N ARG A 298 2.95 -21.10 4.84
CA ARG A 298 2.49 -22.48 4.61
C ARG A 298 0.98 -22.60 4.50
N GLU A 299 0.27 -21.86 5.34
CA GLU A 299 -1.19 -21.94 5.45
C GLU A 299 -1.89 -21.02 4.43
N LEU A 300 -1.34 -19.83 4.17
CA LEU A 300 -1.88 -18.89 3.19
C LEU A 300 -1.60 -19.29 1.73
N TYR A 301 -0.44 -19.90 1.47
CA TYR A 301 0.15 -20.06 0.12
C TYR A 301 0.68 -21.46 -0.19
N GLY A 302 0.68 -22.39 0.77
CA GLY A 302 1.21 -23.74 0.59
C GLY A 302 2.74 -23.84 0.56
N SER A 303 3.48 -22.79 0.95
CA SER A 303 4.94 -22.72 0.80
C SER A 303 5.64 -22.09 2.01
N GLU A 304 6.85 -22.57 2.32
CA GLU A 304 7.73 -21.98 3.35
C GLU A 304 8.31 -20.63 2.89
N ALA A 305 8.79 -19.81 3.84
CA ALA A 305 9.43 -18.52 3.55
C ALA A 305 10.96 -18.61 3.62
N VAL A 306 11.63 -18.11 2.58
CA VAL A 306 13.09 -17.98 2.50
C VAL A 306 13.49 -16.52 2.67
N ARG A 307 14.40 -16.24 3.59
CA ARG A 307 14.99 -14.90 3.81
C ARG A 307 16.24 -14.72 2.95
N THR A 308 16.23 -13.74 2.04
CA THR A 308 17.46 -13.22 1.43
C THR A 308 18.22 -12.33 2.43
N PRO A 309 19.57 -12.27 2.38
CA PRO A 309 20.38 -11.47 3.30
C PRO A 309 19.89 -10.02 3.57
#